data_AF-A0A965Q6K3-F1
#
_entry.id   AF-A0A965Q6K3-F1
#
_cell.length_a   1.000
_cell.length_b   1.000
_cell.length_c   1.000
_cell.angle_alpha   90.00
_cell.angle_beta   90.00
_cell.angle_gamma   90.00
#
_symmetry.space_group_name_H-M   'P 1'
#
loop_
_entity.id
_entity.type
_entity.pdbx_description
1 polymer ?
#
loop_
_entity_poly.entity_id
_entity_poly.type
_entity_poly.pdbx_seq_one_letter_code
_entity_poly.pdbx_strand_id
1 'polypeptide(L)'
;LETETKPKMELFTDQLTVLPHKDQAFTKRPVRITQEPKTVVNAIGMKYDKKNGIITLLEKVRVHYEKPVKKINSNARPITQNKNLKK
;
A
#
# COMPACT_ATOMS: atom_id res chain seq x y z
N LEU A 1 -10.41 -4.29 22.35
CA LEU A 1 -9.14 -3.68 21.92
C LEU A 1 -8.99 -4.00 20.43
N GLU A 2 -9.44 -3.12 19.54
CA GLU A 2 -9.32 -3.34 18.10
C GLU A 2 -7.84 -3.17 17.73
N THR A 3 -7.15 -4.27 17.46
CA THR A 3 -5.79 -4.22 16.87
C THR A 3 -5.89 -3.58 15.49
N GLU A 4 -5.30 -2.41 15.30
CA GLU A 4 -5.06 -1.82 13.98
C GLU A 4 -4.44 -2.88 13.06
N THR A 5 -5.23 -3.39 12.12
CA THR A 5 -4.74 -4.29 11.08
C THR A 5 -3.73 -3.52 10.24
N LYS A 6 -2.44 -3.83 10.42
CA LYS A 6 -1.36 -3.26 9.61
C LYS A 6 -1.62 -3.65 8.14
N PRO A 7 -1.47 -2.70 7.18
CA PRO A 7 -1.73 -2.98 5.78
C PRO A 7 -0.82 -4.09 5.28
N LYS A 8 -1.42 -5.19 4.80
CA LYS A 8 -0.70 -6.33 4.25
C LYS A 8 -0.17 -5.99 2.85
N MET A 9 1.05 -6.42 2.56
CA MET A 9 1.67 -6.35 1.23
C MET A 9 2.10 -7.75 0.80
N GLU A 10 1.77 -8.14 -0.42
CA GLU A 10 2.09 -9.45 -0.99
C GLU A 10 2.80 -9.30 -2.33
N LEU A 11 3.77 -10.18 -2.60
CA LEU A 11 4.55 -10.23 -3.84
C LEU A 11 4.30 -11.56 -4.55
N PHE A 12 3.95 -11.48 -5.84
CA PHE A 12 3.73 -12.62 -6.71
C PHE A 12 4.72 -12.59 -7.86
N THR A 13 5.43 -13.69 -8.06
CA THR A 13 6.33 -13.93 -9.19
C THR A 13 6.48 -15.43 -9.41
N ASP A 14 6.79 -15.84 -10.63
CA ASP A 14 7.07 -17.23 -11.00
C ASP A 14 8.42 -17.71 -10.44
N GLN A 15 9.40 -16.81 -10.32
CA GLN A 15 10.75 -17.13 -9.89
C GLN A 15 11.34 -15.98 -9.07
N LEU A 16 11.92 -16.32 -7.93
CA LEU A 16 12.66 -15.40 -7.06
C LEU A 16 14.03 -15.99 -6.71
N THR A 17 15.10 -15.22 -6.95
CA THR A 17 16.44 -15.58 -6.46
C THR A 17 16.69 -14.85 -5.16
N VAL A 18 17.05 -15.60 -4.11
CA VAL A 18 17.38 -15.04 -2.79
C VAL A 18 18.85 -15.29 -2.50
N LEU A 19 19.55 -14.26 -2.02
CA LEU A 19 20.93 -14.30 -1.57
C LEU A 19 20.95 -14.02 -0.05
N PRO A 20 20.79 -15.04 0.81
CA PRO A 20 20.62 -14.84 2.25
C PRO A 20 21.82 -14.13 2.90
N HIS A 21 23.04 -14.52 2.50
CA HIS A 21 24.30 -13.94 2.99
C HIS A 21 24.48 -12.45 2.63
N LYS A 22 23.68 -11.92 1.69
CA LYS A 22 23.70 -10.51 1.28
C LYS A 22 22.46 -9.74 1.71
N ASP A 23 21.48 -10.40 2.35
CA ASP A 23 20.17 -9.80 2.64
C ASP A 23 19.50 -9.20 1.39
N GLN A 24 19.64 -9.89 0.25
CA GLN A 24 19.14 -9.43 -1.04
C GLN A 24 18.26 -10.49 -1.70
N ALA A 25 17.24 -10.04 -2.44
CA ALA A 25 16.49 -10.89 -3.35
C ALA A 25 16.27 -10.16 -4.67
N PHE A 26 16.19 -10.89 -5.78
CA PHE A 26 15.92 -10.28 -7.08
C PHE A 26 15.22 -11.25 -8.02
N THR A 27 14.57 -10.69 -9.02
CA THR A 27 14.02 -11.43 -10.15
C THR A 27 14.13 -10.59 -11.41
N LYS A 28 14.22 -11.26 -12.56
CA LYS A 28 14.10 -10.63 -13.90
C LYS A 28 12.73 -10.89 -14.53
N ARG A 29 11.87 -11.65 -13.83
CA ARG A 29 10.57 -12.09 -14.31
C ARG A 29 9.47 -11.07 -13.99
N PRO A 30 8.27 -11.23 -14.57
CA PRO A 30 7.13 -10.42 -14.17
C PRO A 30 6.88 -10.52 -12.66
N VAL A 31 6.57 -9.37 -12.07
CA VAL A 31 6.18 -9.26 -10.66
C VAL A 31 4.85 -8.54 -10.54
N ARG A 32 4.03 -9.00 -9.59
CA ARG A 32 2.82 -8.31 -9.16
C ARG A 32 2.88 -8.10 -7.65
N ILE A 33 2.71 -6.86 -7.20
CA ILE A 33 2.63 -6.51 -5.78
C ILE A 33 1.20 -6.04 -5.51
N THR A 34 0.58 -6.59 -4.47
CA THR A 34 -0.71 -6.12 -3.95
C THR A 34 -0.51 -5.54 -2.57
N GLN A 35 -1.18 -4.43 -2.28
CA GLN A 35 -1.17 -3.81 -0.96
C GLN A 35 -2.59 -3.33 -0.62
N GLU A 36 -3.02 -3.62 0.60
CA GLU A 36 -4.29 -3.09 1.12
C GLU A 36 -4.22 -1.55 1.25
N PRO A 37 -5.29 -0.80 0.92
CA PRO A 37 -6.65 -1.27 0.62
C PRO A 37 -6.86 -1.83 -0.81
N LYS A 38 -6.34 -1.20 -1.87
CA LYS A 38 -6.47 -1.69 -3.27
C LYS A 38 -5.35 -1.15 -4.18
N THR A 39 -4.11 -1.22 -3.74
CA THR A 39 -2.96 -0.89 -4.58
C THR A 39 -2.45 -2.15 -5.28
N VAL A 40 -2.28 -2.07 -6.60
CA VAL A 40 -1.71 -3.13 -7.43
C VAL A 40 -0.58 -2.54 -8.27
N VAL A 41 0.59 -3.14 -8.17
CA VAL A 41 1.76 -2.78 -8.96
C VAL A 41 2.15 -3.96 -9.84
N ASN A 42 2.33 -3.73 -11.14
CA ASN A 42 2.88 -4.70 -12.07
C ASN A 42 4.19 -4.17 -12.64
N ALA A 43 5.21 -5.01 -12.73
CA ALA A 43 6.49 -4.64 -13.32
C ALA A 43 7.19 -5.87 -13.92
N ILE A 44 8.27 -5.62 -14.67
CA ILE A 44 9.23 -6.64 -15.10
C ILE A 44 10.50 -6.43 -14.30
N GLY A 45 10.87 -7.46 -13.53
CA GLY A 45 12.05 -7.48 -12.70
C GLY A 45 11.92 -6.65 -11.41
N MET A 46 12.63 -7.09 -10.39
CA MET A 46 12.63 -6.50 -9.05
C MET A 46 13.97 -6.78 -8.37
N LYS A 47 14.44 -5.83 -7.55
CA LYS A 47 15.50 -6.01 -6.55
C LYS A 47 14.95 -5.64 -5.18
N TYR A 48 15.29 -6.43 -4.17
CA TYR A 48 14.96 -6.19 -2.78
C TYR A 48 16.25 -6.13 -1.98
N ASP A 49 16.43 -5.02 -1.28
CA ASP A 49 17.47 -4.81 -0.29
C ASP A 49 16.83 -4.79 1.10
N LYS A 50 16.99 -5.88 1.84
CA LYS A 50 16.39 -6.03 3.17
C LYS A 50 17.05 -5.13 4.21
N LYS A 51 18.32 -4.77 4.06
CA LYS A 51 19.02 -3.88 5.01
C LYS A 51 18.41 -2.49 5.02
N ASN A 52 18.08 -2.00 3.83
CA ASN A 52 17.46 -0.69 3.64
C ASN A 52 15.92 -0.76 3.62
N GLY A 53 15.34 -1.95 3.52
CA GLY A 53 13.89 -2.14 3.36
C GLY A 53 13.36 -1.64 2.03
N ILE A 54 14.19 -1.63 0.97
CA ILE A 54 13.86 -1.03 -0.33
C ILE A 54 13.56 -2.10 -1.36
N ILE A 55 12.42 -1.96 -2.04
CA ILE A 55 12.08 -2.71 -3.25
C ILE A 55 12.22 -1.78 -4.46
N THR A 56 13.09 -2.14 -5.41
CA THR A 56 13.27 -1.43 -6.67
C THR A 56 12.66 -2.25 -7.81
N LEU A 57 11.72 -1.66 -8.53
CA LEU A 57 11.12 -2.23 -9.74
C LEU A 57 11.89 -1.71 -10.95
N LEU A 58 12.16 -2.57 -11.93
CA LEU A 58 13.13 -2.25 -12.99
C LEU A 58 12.47 -1.69 -14.26
N GLU A 59 11.54 -2.44 -14.86
CA GLU A 59 11.00 -2.12 -16.18
C GLU A 59 9.48 -2.24 -16.24
N LYS A 60 8.87 -1.52 -17.19
CA LYS A 60 7.42 -1.55 -17.49
C LYS A 60 6.53 -1.44 -16.25
N VAL A 61 6.94 -0.59 -15.31
CA VAL A 61 6.26 -0.39 -14.03
C VAL A 61 4.92 0.29 -14.27
N ARG A 62 3.84 -0.36 -13.83
CA ARG A 62 2.46 0.14 -13.90
C ARG A 62 1.84 0.03 -12.53
N VAL A 63 1.34 1.14 -12.02
CA VAL A 63 0.72 1.22 -10.69
C VAL A 63 -0.75 1.58 -10.86
N HIS A 64 -1.61 0.86 -10.17
CA HIS A 64 -3.00 1.23 -9.96
C HIS A 64 -3.24 1.36 -8.47
N TYR A 65 -3.78 2.49 -8.02
CA TYR A 65 -4.17 2.71 -6.64
C TYR A 65 -5.60 3.25 -6.61
N GLU A 66 -6.39 2.75 -5.67
CA GLU A 66 -7.69 3.35 -5.38
C GLU A 66 -7.49 4.56 -4.47
N LYS A 67 -8.20 5.65 -4.76
CA LYS A 67 -8.25 6.81 -3.87
C LYS A 67 -8.92 6.37 -2.57
N PRO A 68 -8.28 6.55 -1.39
CA PRO A 68 -8.91 6.19 -0.13
C PRO A 68 -10.18 7.03 0.06
N VAL A 69 -11.31 6.36 0.25
CA VAL A 69 -12.58 7.04 0.55
C VAL A 69 -12.43 7.63 1.94
N LYS A 70 -12.59 8.95 2.06
CA LYS A 70 -12.62 9.63 3.36
C LYS A 70 -13.84 9.06 4.09
N LYS A 71 -13.65 8.29 5.17
CA LYS A 71 -14.77 7.84 6.02
C LYS A 71 -15.45 9.09 6.55
N ILE A 72 -16.60 9.46 5.99
CA ILE A 72 -17.44 10.51 6.54
C ILE A 72 -18.11 9.86 7.74
N ASN A 73 -17.70 10.25 8.95
CA ASN A 73 -18.37 9.82 10.17
C ASN A 73 -19.79 10.39 10.15
N SER A 74 -20.78 9.61 9.73
CA SER A 74 -22.20 9.98 9.69
C SER A 74 -22.85 10.15 11.07
N ASN A 75 -22.05 10.11 12.14
CA ASN A 75 -22.50 10.31 13.52
C ASN A 75 -22.21 11.72 14.06
N ALA A 76 -21.75 12.66 13.23
CA ALA A 76 -21.72 14.07 13.61
C ALA A 76 -23.17 14.59 13.65
N ARG A 77 -23.77 14.61 14.85
CA ARG A 77 -25.02 15.34 15.09
C ARG A 77 -24.82 16.78 14.60
N PRO A 78 -25.71 17.35 13.77
CA PRO A 78 -25.60 18.76 13.40
C PRO A 78 -25.68 19.58 14.69
N ILE A 79 -24.65 20.38 14.97
CA ILE A 79 -24.70 21.36 16.05
C ILE A 79 -25.64 22.46 15.56
N THR A 80 -26.90 22.43 15.97
CA THR A 80 -27.82 23.54 15.72
C THR A 80 -27.34 24.74 16.52
N GLN A 81 -26.69 25.70 15.87
CA GLN A 81 -26.43 27.00 16.48
C GLN A 81 -27.78 27.73 16.59
N ASN A 82 -28.35 27.78 17.79
CA ASN A 82 -29.43 28.71 18.10
C ASN A 82 -28.90 30.14 17.98
N LYS A 83 -29.01 30.74 16.80
CA LYS A 83 -28.93 32.18 16.63
C LYS A 83 -30.31 32.76 16.93
N ASN A 84 -30.58 33.01 18.19
CA ASN A 84 -31.53 34.06 18.57
C ASN A 84 -30.81 35.04 19.48
N LEU A 85 -30.28 36.08 18.85
CA LEU A 85 -29.96 37.33 19.51
C LEU A 85 -30.75 38.43 18.78
N LYS A 86 -31.42 39.27 19.57
CA LYS A 86 -32.27 40.43 19.25
C LYS A 86 -33.76 40.08 19.13
N LYS A 87 -34.66 40.73 19.87
CA LYS A 87 -34.75 42.16 20.22
C LYS A 87 -34.96 42.42 21.71
#